data_AF-A0A2S9HJL3-F1
#
_entry.id   AF-A0A2S9HJL3-F1
#
_cell.length_a   1.000
_cell.length_b   1.000
_cell.length_c   1.000
_cell.angle_alpha   90.00
_cell.angle_beta   90.00
_cell.angle_gamma   90.00
#
_symmetry.space_group_name_H-M   'P 1'
#
loop_
_entity.id
_entity.type
_entity.pdbx_description
1 polymer ?
#
loop_
_entity_poly.entity_id
_entity_poly.type
_entity_poly.pdbx_seq_one_letter_code
_entity_poly.pdbx_strand_id
1 'polypeptide(L)'
;MNGLIFTTMISFGLPLIALLYALWRKRYIPYMLGILAFVVSQILIRIPILNYLNGTSTDFQMFSVMQPILFAVLLSISAGIFEEIARFIAMRYFMKQRDWQSGFLFGAGHGGIEAVLIVGIPVISLLLSQTVIQNGDSYYLGGIERIFAMVLHVGLSFIVLQAVVQKKFRYVVYAILIHGTVNALAGIISLYVPGEIGIIMSEVSIAIFALLTFSYSFILKRKGVLK
;
A
#
# COMPACT_ATOMS: atom_id res chain seq x y z
N MET A 1 -18.39 4.14 17.53
CA MET A 1 -18.43 5.16 16.45
C MET A 1 -17.11 5.93 16.33
N ASN A 2 -16.41 6.19 17.43
CA ASN A 2 -15.16 6.97 17.41
C ASN A 2 -14.04 6.34 16.57
N GLY A 3 -13.83 5.02 16.62
CA GLY A 3 -12.81 4.36 15.78
C GLY A 3 -13.10 4.45 14.28
N LEU A 4 -14.38 4.41 13.88
CA LEU A 4 -14.77 4.65 12.48
C LEU A 4 -14.43 6.07 12.04
N ILE A 5 -14.78 7.07 12.86
CA ILE A 5 -14.48 8.49 12.59
C ILE A 5 -12.96 8.69 12.48
N PHE A 6 -12.19 8.12 13.41
CA PHE A 6 -10.74 8.16 13.40
C PHE A 6 -10.18 7.59 12.09
N THR A 7 -10.62 6.40 11.69
CA THR A 7 -10.14 5.74 10.48
C THR A 7 -10.53 6.49 9.22
N THR A 8 -11.73 7.08 9.15
CA THR A 8 -12.09 8.00 8.06
C THR A 8 -11.17 9.21 8.03
N MET A 9 -10.91 9.85 9.17
CA MET A 9 -10.01 11.00 9.25
C MET A 9 -8.59 10.65 8.79
N ILE A 10 -8.06 9.49 9.15
CA ILE A 10 -6.74 9.04 8.69
C ILE A 10 -6.74 8.75 7.20
N SER A 11 -7.70 7.96 6.71
CA SER A 11 -7.75 7.52 5.31
C SER A 11 -7.99 8.66 4.32
N PHE A 12 -8.66 9.75 4.70
CA PHE A 12 -8.86 10.91 3.84
C PHE A 12 -7.95 12.10 4.18
N GLY A 13 -7.73 12.34 5.48
CA GLY A 13 -7.00 13.49 5.97
C GLY A 13 -5.51 13.44 5.64
N LEU A 14 -4.83 12.30 5.88
CA LEU A 14 -3.40 12.20 5.56
C LEU A 14 -3.14 12.34 4.05
N PRO A 15 -3.89 11.67 3.15
CA PRO A 15 -3.72 11.88 1.72
C PRO A 15 -4.00 13.32 1.28
N LEU A 16 -5.04 13.95 1.84
CA LEU A 16 -5.37 15.35 1.54
C LEU A 16 -4.25 16.30 1.98
N ILE A 17 -3.72 16.13 3.20
CA ILE A 17 -2.59 16.94 3.70
C ILE A 17 -1.37 16.76 2.79
N ALA A 18 -1.06 15.53 2.38
CA ALA A 18 0.03 15.25 1.46
C ALA A 18 -0.18 15.89 0.07
N LEU A 19 -1.42 15.90 -0.43
CA LEU A 19 -1.78 16.60 -1.67
C LEU A 19 -1.59 18.12 -1.55
N LEU A 20 -2.12 18.72 -0.48
CA LEU A 20 -1.97 20.16 -0.22
C LEU A 20 -0.49 20.55 -0.11
N TYR A 21 0.31 19.73 0.57
CA TYR A 21 1.76 19.90 0.63
C TYR A 21 2.41 19.78 -0.77
N ALA A 22 2.00 18.81 -1.59
CA ALA A 22 2.49 18.65 -2.96
C ALA A 22 2.17 19.88 -3.84
N LEU A 23 0.96 20.44 -3.69
CA LEU A 23 0.53 21.66 -4.39
C LEU A 23 1.31 22.88 -3.92
N TRP A 24 1.48 23.06 -2.60
CA TRP A 24 2.25 24.16 -2.02
C TRP A 24 3.72 24.14 -2.49
N ARG A 25 4.32 22.95 -2.58
CA ARG A 25 5.69 22.75 -3.10
C ARG A 25 5.78 22.80 -4.63
N LYS A 26 4.66 22.97 -5.34
CA LYS A 26 4.55 22.92 -6.81
C LYS A 26 5.10 21.62 -7.41
N ARG A 27 4.92 20.50 -6.70
CA ARG A 27 5.40 19.15 -7.07
C ARG A 27 4.27 18.12 -6.98
N TYR A 28 3.12 18.44 -7.57
CA TYR A 28 1.97 17.54 -7.59
C TYR A 28 2.14 16.36 -8.56
N ILE A 29 3.02 16.46 -9.57
CA ILE A 29 3.20 15.41 -10.58
C ILE A 29 3.63 14.07 -9.97
N PRO A 30 4.68 13.98 -9.12
CA PRO A 30 5.03 12.72 -8.45
C PRO A 30 3.86 12.12 -7.68
N TYR A 31 3.12 12.94 -6.93
CA TYR A 31 1.96 12.49 -6.15
C TYR A 31 0.85 11.91 -7.06
N MET A 32 0.51 12.61 -8.14
CA MET A 32 -0.48 12.14 -9.12
C MET A 32 -0.03 10.86 -9.83
N LEU A 33 1.25 10.73 -10.15
CA LEU A 33 1.79 9.50 -10.72
C LEU A 33 1.72 8.33 -9.72
N GLY A 34 1.86 8.59 -8.43
CA GLY A 34 1.63 7.60 -7.37
C GLY A 34 0.19 7.10 -7.34
N ILE A 35 -0.77 8.03 -7.39
CA ILE A 35 -2.20 7.69 -7.49
C ILE A 35 -2.45 6.82 -8.73
N LEU A 36 -1.99 7.27 -9.89
CA LEU A 36 -2.20 6.57 -11.15
C LEU A 36 -1.55 5.18 -11.15
N ALA A 37 -0.37 5.02 -10.57
CA ALA A 37 0.30 3.72 -10.49
C ALA A 37 -0.53 2.70 -9.70
N PHE A 38 -1.10 3.09 -8.55
CA PHE A 38 -2.00 2.22 -7.79
C PHE A 38 -3.30 1.94 -8.55
N VAL A 39 -4.00 2.98 -9.03
CA VAL A 39 -5.32 2.83 -9.67
C VAL A 39 -5.21 1.96 -10.93
N VAL A 40 -4.21 2.20 -11.78
CA VAL A 40 -4.04 1.39 -12.99
C VAL A 40 -3.67 -0.05 -12.65
N SER A 41 -2.70 -0.26 -11.75
CA SER A 41 -2.24 -1.62 -11.44
C SER A 41 -3.26 -2.45 -10.68
N GLN A 42 -3.87 -1.90 -9.62
CA GLN A 42 -4.78 -2.62 -8.75
C GLN A 42 -6.21 -2.59 -9.24
N ILE A 43 -6.78 -1.39 -9.43
CA ILE A 43 -8.21 -1.23 -9.70
C ILE A 43 -8.56 -1.61 -11.14
N LEU A 44 -7.74 -1.22 -12.11
CA LEU A 44 -8.05 -1.45 -13.53
C LEU A 44 -7.53 -2.78 -14.08
N ILE A 45 -6.48 -3.36 -13.48
CA ILE A 45 -5.83 -4.56 -14.03
C ILE A 45 -5.94 -5.75 -13.07
N ARG A 46 -5.28 -5.70 -11.90
CA ARG A 46 -5.15 -6.88 -11.04
C ARG A 46 -6.49 -7.35 -10.47
N ILE A 47 -7.29 -6.46 -9.86
CA ILE A 47 -8.57 -6.84 -9.25
C ILE A 47 -9.55 -7.40 -10.30
N PRO A 48 -9.73 -6.79 -11.49
CA PRO A 48 -10.56 -7.38 -12.55
C PRO A 48 -10.10 -8.77 -12.98
N ILE A 49 -8.79 -9.00 -13.12
CA ILE A 49 -8.24 -10.32 -13.44
C ILE A 49 -8.57 -11.34 -12.33
N LEU A 50 -8.35 -10.97 -11.06
CA LEU A 50 -8.65 -11.86 -9.94
C LEU A 50 -10.15 -12.18 -9.84
N ASN A 51 -11.02 -11.20 -10.07
CA ASN A 51 -12.46 -11.40 -10.08
C ASN A 51 -12.91 -12.29 -11.24
N TYR A 52 -12.33 -12.10 -12.42
CA TYR A 52 -12.58 -12.97 -13.57
C TYR A 52 -12.15 -14.41 -13.29
N LEU A 53 -10.94 -14.63 -12.77
CA LEU A 53 -10.45 -15.96 -12.39
C LEU A 53 -11.33 -16.61 -11.32
N ASN A 54 -11.69 -15.85 -10.28
CA ASN A 54 -12.57 -16.33 -9.23
C ASN A 54 -13.99 -16.63 -9.72
N GLY A 55 -14.48 -15.96 -10.77
CA GLY A 55 -15.81 -16.21 -11.34
C GLY A 55 -15.85 -17.34 -12.38
N THR A 56 -14.71 -17.72 -12.96
CA THR A 56 -14.67 -18.63 -14.13
C THR A 56 -13.88 -19.92 -13.92
N SER A 57 -12.90 -19.93 -13.01
CA SER A 57 -12.02 -21.08 -12.79
C SER A 57 -12.33 -21.79 -11.49
N THR A 58 -12.89 -22.99 -11.58
CA THR A 58 -13.10 -23.87 -10.42
C THR A 58 -11.78 -24.22 -9.74
N ASP A 59 -10.71 -24.45 -10.51
CA ASP A 59 -9.38 -24.75 -9.96
C ASP A 59 -8.84 -23.58 -9.13
N PHE A 60 -9.04 -22.35 -9.57
CA PHE A 60 -8.62 -21.16 -8.81
C PHE A 60 -9.40 -21.04 -7.49
N GLN A 61 -10.71 -21.27 -7.51
CA GLN A 61 -11.53 -21.30 -6.29
C GLN A 61 -11.09 -22.42 -5.35
N MET A 62 -10.92 -23.64 -5.87
CA MET A 62 -10.49 -24.79 -5.07
C MET A 62 -9.09 -24.61 -4.51
N PHE A 63 -8.19 -23.97 -5.25
CA PHE A 63 -6.86 -23.65 -4.75
C PHE A 63 -6.89 -22.72 -3.53
N SER A 64 -7.81 -21.74 -3.51
CA SER A 64 -7.98 -20.84 -2.37
C SER A 64 -8.42 -21.56 -1.09
N VAL A 65 -9.22 -22.62 -1.23
CA VAL A 65 -9.76 -23.42 -0.10
C VAL A 65 -8.79 -24.52 0.32
N MET A 66 -8.22 -25.23 -0.65
CA MET A 66 -7.40 -26.41 -0.41
C MET A 66 -5.98 -26.07 0.02
N GLN A 67 -5.45 -24.91 -0.40
CA GLN A 67 -4.07 -24.48 -0.13
C GLN A 67 -4.02 -22.99 0.27
N PRO A 68 -4.67 -22.59 1.37
CA PRO A 68 -4.90 -21.18 1.71
C PRO A 68 -3.60 -20.39 1.95
N ILE A 69 -2.56 -21.01 2.52
CA ILE A 69 -1.24 -20.36 2.66
C ILE A 69 -0.65 -20.03 1.30
N LEU A 70 -0.59 -21.01 0.40
CA LEU A 70 0.04 -20.82 -0.90
C LEU A 70 -0.77 -19.84 -1.76
N PHE A 71 -2.09 -19.86 -1.61
CA PHE A 71 -2.98 -18.87 -2.21
C PHE A 71 -2.72 -17.45 -1.68
N ALA A 72 -2.59 -17.27 -0.36
CA ALA A 72 -2.25 -15.97 0.24
C ALA A 72 -0.89 -15.46 -0.23
N VAL A 73 0.12 -16.34 -0.35
CA VAL A 73 1.44 -15.99 -0.89
C VAL A 73 1.35 -15.61 -2.37
N LEU A 74 0.61 -16.37 -3.19
CA LEU A 74 0.38 -16.06 -4.60
C LEU A 74 -0.26 -14.67 -4.77
N LEU A 75 -1.33 -14.40 -4.02
CA LEU A 75 -1.99 -13.09 -4.06
C LEU A 75 -1.06 -11.98 -3.61
N SER A 76 -0.28 -12.20 -2.56
CA SER A 76 0.63 -11.18 -2.02
C SER A 76 1.79 -10.86 -2.97
N ILE A 77 2.42 -11.88 -3.56
CA ILE A 77 3.48 -11.68 -4.56
C ILE A 77 2.91 -11.03 -5.82
N SER A 78 1.72 -11.44 -6.29
CA SER A 78 1.09 -10.77 -7.43
C SER A 78 0.82 -9.30 -7.15
N ALA A 79 0.38 -8.92 -5.94
CA ALA A 79 0.23 -7.52 -5.55
C ALA A 79 1.53 -6.75 -5.72
N GLY A 80 2.62 -7.27 -5.13
CA GLY A 80 3.96 -6.70 -5.28
C GLY A 80 4.38 -6.55 -6.75
N ILE A 81 4.20 -7.59 -7.58
CA ILE A 81 4.56 -7.53 -9.00
C ILE A 81 3.80 -6.40 -9.72
N PHE A 82 2.47 -6.36 -9.60
CA PHE A 82 1.65 -5.38 -10.30
C PHE A 82 1.96 -3.94 -9.85
N GLU A 83 2.06 -3.71 -8.54
CA GLU A 83 2.27 -2.36 -8.01
C GLU A 83 3.69 -1.85 -8.23
N GLU A 84 4.71 -2.66 -7.95
CA GLU A 84 6.10 -2.22 -8.08
C GLU A 84 6.50 -2.01 -9.54
N ILE A 85 5.96 -2.82 -10.47
CA ILE A 85 6.19 -2.62 -11.91
C ILE A 85 5.50 -1.33 -12.38
N ALA A 86 4.25 -1.09 -11.98
CA ALA A 86 3.56 0.16 -12.33
C ALA A 86 4.30 1.38 -11.76
N ARG A 87 4.79 1.28 -10.51
CA ARG A 87 5.62 2.29 -9.88
C ARG A 87 6.90 2.54 -10.67
N PHE A 88 7.60 1.48 -11.08
CA PHE A 88 8.81 1.59 -11.87
C PHE A 88 8.56 2.26 -13.22
N ILE A 89 7.50 1.86 -13.93
CA ILE A 89 7.12 2.46 -15.22
C ILE A 89 6.80 3.95 -15.04
N ALA A 90 5.97 4.29 -14.05
CA ALA A 90 5.61 5.67 -13.74
C ALA A 90 6.85 6.54 -13.48
N MET A 91 7.77 6.07 -12.63
CA MET A 91 8.98 6.78 -12.27
C MET A 91 10.00 6.87 -13.42
N ARG A 92 10.14 5.79 -14.21
CA ARG A 92 11.14 5.70 -15.27
C ARG A 92 10.78 6.52 -16.50
N TYR A 93 9.51 6.54 -16.88
CA TYR A 93 9.08 7.11 -18.16
C TYR A 93 8.35 8.45 -18.02
N PHE A 94 7.61 8.67 -16.92
CA PHE A 94 6.76 9.85 -16.78
C PHE A 94 7.28 10.85 -15.73
N MET A 95 8.01 10.38 -14.71
CA MET A 95 8.52 11.24 -13.64
C MET A 95 9.86 11.90 -14.00
N LYS A 96 9.83 13.23 -14.17
CA LYS A 96 11.01 14.06 -14.50
C LYS A 96 11.92 14.33 -13.29
N GLN A 97 11.35 14.69 -12.14
CA GLN A 97 12.10 14.97 -10.91
C GLN A 97 12.28 13.68 -10.11
N ARG A 98 13.52 13.35 -9.75
CA ARG A 98 13.90 12.06 -9.13
C ARG A 98 14.72 12.26 -7.86
N ASP A 99 14.37 13.28 -7.10
CA ASP A 99 14.97 13.64 -5.83
C ASP A 99 14.17 13.04 -4.67
N TRP A 100 14.68 13.18 -3.44
CA TRP A 100 14.07 12.56 -2.26
C TRP A 100 12.63 13.03 -2.04
N GLN A 101 12.33 14.32 -2.28
CA GLN A 101 10.97 14.83 -2.11
C GLN A 101 10.00 14.25 -3.15
N SER A 102 10.46 14.00 -4.38
CA SER A 102 9.62 13.37 -5.41
C SER A 102 9.30 11.92 -5.06
N GLY A 103 10.27 11.17 -4.52
CA GLY A 103 10.03 9.81 -4.01
C GLY A 103 9.02 9.76 -2.87
N PHE A 104 9.15 10.69 -1.92
CA PHE A 104 8.19 10.84 -0.81
C PHE A 104 6.77 11.11 -1.33
N LEU A 105 6.61 12.12 -2.18
CA LEU A 105 5.30 12.53 -2.70
C LEU A 105 4.66 11.45 -3.56
N PHE A 106 5.45 10.72 -4.36
CA PHE A 106 4.94 9.56 -5.11
C PHE A 106 4.36 8.52 -4.18
N GLY A 107 5.11 8.10 -3.16
CA GLY A 107 4.65 7.10 -2.20
C GLY A 107 3.44 7.55 -1.39
N ALA A 108 3.38 8.82 -1.01
CA ALA A 108 2.25 9.40 -0.31
C ALA A 108 0.98 9.41 -1.19
N GLY A 109 1.10 9.68 -2.49
CA GLY A 109 0.00 9.58 -3.43
C GLY A 109 -0.47 8.14 -3.62
N HIS A 110 0.47 7.21 -3.78
CA HIS A 110 0.20 5.77 -3.94
C HIS A 110 -0.49 5.17 -2.71
N GLY A 111 0.14 5.25 -1.54
CA GLY A 111 -0.45 4.72 -0.30
C GLY A 111 -1.69 5.49 0.12
N GLY A 112 -1.78 6.78 -0.22
CA GLY A 112 -2.93 7.60 0.12
C GLY A 112 -4.18 7.22 -0.66
N ILE A 113 -4.07 6.98 -1.98
CA ILE A 113 -5.24 6.52 -2.75
C ILE A 113 -5.67 5.11 -2.33
N GLU A 114 -4.73 4.25 -1.97
CA GLU A 114 -5.07 2.94 -1.41
C GLU A 114 -5.87 3.09 -0.11
N ALA A 115 -5.41 3.95 0.81
CA ALA A 115 -6.11 4.20 2.06
C ALA A 115 -7.54 4.74 1.82
N VAL A 116 -7.71 5.65 0.85
CA VAL A 116 -9.04 6.19 0.46
C VAL A 116 -9.93 5.09 -0.11
N LEU A 117 -9.47 4.34 -1.11
CA LEU A 117 -10.29 3.41 -1.87
C LEU A 117 -10.59 2.13 -1.09
N ILE A 118 -9.59 1.55 -0.43
CA ILE A 118 -9.68 0.22 0.18
C ILE A 118 -10.28 0.28 1.59
N VAL A 119 -10.05 1.35 2.34
CA VAL A 119 -10.54 1.49 3.73
C VAL A 119 -11.48 2.68 3.91
N GLY A 120 -11.13 3.85 3.36
CA GLY A 120 -11.88 5.08 3.55
C GLY A 120 -13.34 4.99 3.09
N ILE A 121 -13.56 4.63 1.82
CA ILE A 121 -14.91 4.53 1.23
C ILE A 121 -15.78 3.50 1.98
N PRO A 122 -15.30 2.26 2.25
CA PRO A 122 -16.08 1.29 3.05
C PRO A 122 -16.47 1.81 4.45
N VAL A 123 -15.56 2.49 5.15
CA VAL A 123 -15.82 3.02 6.49
C VAL A 123 -16.83 4.17 6.46
N ILE A 124 -16.83 5.02 5.43
CA ILE A 124 -17.87 6.06 5.26
C ILE A 124 -19.25 5.42 5.05
N SER A 125 -19.34 4.39 4.20
CA SER A 125 -20.60 3.67 3.98
C SER A 125 -21.15 3.12 5.30
N LEU A 126 -20.25 2.60 6.15
CA LEU A 126 -20.61 2.06 7.46
C LEU A 126 -21.08 3.14 8.44
N LEU A 127 -20.41 4.31 8.48
CA LEU A 127 -20.80 5.46 9.30
C LEU A 127 -22.21 5.98 8.95
N LEU A 128 -22.62 5.85 7.69
CA LEU A 128 -23.94 6.25 7.21
C LEU A 128 -25.01 5.18 7.45
N SER A 129 -24.62 3.95 7.82
CA SER A 129 -25.54 2.84 8.06
C SER A 129 -26.06 2.85 9.49
N GLN A 130 -27.36 2.72 9.67
CA GLN A 130 -28.01 2.73 10.99
C GLN A 130 -27.85 1.41 11.77
N THR A 131 -27.29 0.36 11.14
CA THR A 131 -27.28 -1.01 11.65
C THR A 131 -25.99 -1.43 12.33
N VAL A 132 -24.93 -0.59 12.32
CA VAL A 132 -23.62 -0.97 12.89
C VAL A 132 -23.15 0.05 13.93
N ILE A 133 -23.63 -0.12 15.16
CA ILE A 133 -23.02 0.45 16.38
C ILE A 133 -22.73 -0.68 17.37
N GLN A 134 -22.12 -1.76 16.88
CA GLN A 134 -21.44 -2.73 17.73
C GLN A 134 -20.00 -2.85 17.20
N ASN A 135 -19.02 -2.67 18.09
CA ASN A 135 -17.57 -2.72 17.82
C ASN A 135 -17.00 -1.57 17.00
N GLY A 136 -17.37 -0.32 17.32
CA GLY A 136 -16.72 0.85 16.72
C GLY A 136 -15.24 1.02 17.11
N ASP A 137 -14.78 0.36 18.17
CA ASP A 137 -13.42 0.51 18.71
C ASP A 137 -12.40 -0.38 17.99
N SER A 138 -12.82 -1.51 17.40
CA SER A 138 -11.93 -2.35 16.58
C SER A 138 -11.45 -1.64 15.31
N TYR A 139 -12.12 -0.55 14.90
CA TYR A 139 -11.72 0.24 13.74
C TYR A 139 -10.51 1.14 14.01
N TYR A 140 -10.14 1.42 15.27
CA TYR A 140 -8.93 2.20 15.57
C TYR A 140 -7.67 1.54 15.00
N LEU A 141 -7.61 0.22 15.17
CA LEU A 141 -6.57 -0.65 14.63
C LEU A 141 -6.45 -0.48 13.10
N GLY A 142 -7.56 -0.58 12.37
CA GLY A 142 -7.59 -0.33 10.92
C GLY A 142 -7.07 1.06 10.52
N GLY A 143 -7.32 2.10 11.32
CA GLY A 143 -6.77 3.43 11.08
C GLY A 143 -5.25 3.50 11.29
N ILE A 144 -4.73 2.86 12.35
CA ILE A 144 -3.30 2.76 12.64
C ILE A 144 -2.58 2.00 11.52
N GLU A 145 -3.15 0.88 11.07
CA GLU A 145 -2.64 0.08 9.96
C GLU A 145 -2.43 0.93 8.70
N ARG A 146 -3.39 1.81 8.37
CA ARG A 146 -3.28 2.71 7.20
C ARG A 146 -2.12 3.68 7.29
N ILE A 147 -1.79 4.18 8.49
CA ILE A 147 -0.62 5.04 8.68
C ILE A 147 0.66 4.27 8.30
N PHE A 148 0.83 3.06 8.84
CA PHE A 148 2.01 2.25 8.56
C PHE A 148 2.06 1.73 7.13
N ALA A 149 0.91 1.37 6.54
CA ALA A 149 0.82 1.01 5.12
C ALA A 149 1.29 2.17 4.23
N MET A 150 0.83 3.40 4.49
CA MET A 150 1.31 4.58 3.75
C MET A 150 2.81 4.80 3.91
N VAL A 151 3.36 4.63 5.13
CA VAL A 151 4.81 4.72 5.38
C VAL A 151 5.57 3.64 4.60
N LEU A 152 5.03 2.42 4.53
CA LEU A 152 5.60 1.33 3.73
C LEU A 152 5.62 1.69 2.24
N HIS A 153 4.52 2.19 1.66
CA HIS A 153 4.49 2.61 0.25
C HIS A 153 5.46 3.75 -0.05
N VAL A 154 5.66 4.66 0.90
CA VAL A 154 6.71 5.68 0.81
C VAL A 154 8.10 5.04 0.81
N GLY A 155 8.37 4.11 1.73
CA GLY A 155 9.63 3.33 1.77
C GLY A 155 9.90 2.58 0.47
N LEU A 156 8.94 1.82 -0.03
CA LEU A 156 9.01 1.08 -1.30
C LEU A 156 9.23 2.02 -2.49
N SER A 157 8.61 3.19 -2.48
CA SER A 157 8.80 4.20 -3.53
C SER A 157 10.24 4.71 -3.60
N PHE A 158 10.93 4.82 -2.48
CA PHE A 158 12.36 5.15 -2.48
C PHE A 158 13.23 4.05 -3.07
N ILE A 159 12.92 2.78 -2.78
CA ILE A 159 13.64 1.63 -3.34
C ILE A 159 13.45 1.55 -4.86
N VAL A 160 12.22 1.74 -5.35
CA VAL A 160 11.97 1.77 -6.80
C VAL A 160 12.61 2.99 -7.46
N LEU A 161 12.58 4.15 -6.82
CA LEU A 161 13.23 5.35 -7.34
C LEU A 161 14.75 5.16 -7.44
N GLN A 162 15.37 4.48 -6.47
CA GLN A 162 16.78 4.07 -6.56
C GLN A 162 17.04 3.17 -7.78
N ALA A 163 16.12 2.27 -8.12
CA ALA A 163 16.21 1.45 -9.33
C ALA A 163 16.32 2.31 -10.59
N VAL A 164 15.50 3.35 -10.68
CA VAL A 164 15.44 4.27 -11.81
C VAL A 164 16.70 5.15 -11.87
N VAL A 165 17.11 5.74 -10.75
CA VAL A 165 18.26 6.65 -10.68
C VAL A 165 19.57 5.91 -10.94
N GLN A 166 19.75 4.73 -10.35
CA GLN A 166 20.97 3.93 -10.52
C GLN A 166 20.94 3.02 -11.76
N LYS A 167 19.81 2.95 -12.49
CA LYS A 167 19.59 2.04 -13.63
C LYS A 167 19.79 0.56 -13.28
N LYS A 168 19.45 0.15 -12.05
CA LYS A 168 19.62 -1.22 -11.55
C LYS A 168 18.26 -1.83 -11.19
N PHE A 169 17.73 -2.69 -12.06
CA PHE A 169 16.39 -3.28 -11.90
C PHE A 169 16.26 -4.16 -10.65
N ARG A 170 17.37 -4.67 -10.08
CA ARG A 170 17.38 -5.46 -8.84
C ARG A 170 16.65 -4.78 -7.67
N TYR A 171 16.62 -3.44 -7.61
CA TYR A 171 15.90 -2.75 -6.54
C TYR A 171 14.38 -2.85 -6.72
N VAL A 172 13.86 -2.97 -7.95
CA VAL A 172 12.44 -3.31 -8.18
C VAL A 172 12.15 -4.70 -7.63
N VAL A 173 13.04 -5.67 -7.88
CA VAL A 173 12.90 -7.02 -7.33
C VAL A 173 12.88 -7.00 -5.80
N TYR A 174 13.76 -6.22 -5.16
CA TYR A 174 13.71 -6.07 -3.70
C TYR A 174 12.41 -5.44 -3.21
N ALA A 175 11.88 -4.43 -3.90
CA ALA A 175 10.59 -3.85 -3.55
C ALA A 175 9.46 -4.87 -3.69
N ILE A 176 9.45 -5.69 -4.76
CA ILE A 176 8.45 -6.75 -4.98
C ILE A 176 8.50 -7.76 -3.84
N LEU A 177 9.70 -8.21 -3.48
CA LEU A 177 9.89 -9.19 -2.41
C LEU A 177 9.44 -8.62 -1.06
N ILE A 178 9.85 -7.40 -0.72
CA ILE A 178 9.46 -6.79 0.55
C ILE A 178 7.95 -6.59 0.62
N HIS A 179 7.34 -6.03 -0.43
CA HIS A 179 5.91 -5.80 -0.49
C HIS A 179 5.14 -7.13 -0.41
N GLY A 180 5.51 -8.11 -1.22
CA GLY A 180 4.90 -9.43 -1.21
C GLY A 180 5.04 -10.14 0.14
N THR A 181 6.20 -10.04 0.80
CA THR A 181 6.42 -10.61 2.14
C THR A 181 5.54 -9.94 3.19
N VAL A 182 5.44 -8.61 3.20
CA VAL A 182 4.59 -7.91 4.19
C VAL A 182 3.12 -8.31 4.03
N ASN A 183 2.61 -8.32 2.79
CA ASN A 183 1.22 -8.71 2.53
C ASN A 183 0.98 -10.18 2.87
N ALA A 184 1.95 -11.07 2.56
CA ALA A 184 1.84 -12.49 2.88
C ALA A 184 1.83 -12.72 4.39
N LEU A 185 2.69 -12.03 5.14
CA LEU A 185 2.71 -12.12 6.61
C LEU A 185 1.38 -11.67 7.21
N ALA A 186 0.87 -10.50 6.80
CA ALA A 186 -0.42 -9.99 7.28
C ALA A 186 -1.57 -10.97 6.96
N GLY A 187 -1.60 -11.51 5.74
CA GLY A 187 -2.60 -12.50 5.32
C GLY A 187 -2.51 -13.82 6.09
N ILE A 188 -1.30 -14.36 6.27
CA ILE A 188 -1.09 -15.63 7.00
C ILE A 188 -1.43 -15.47 8.48
N ILE A 189 -1.04 -14.37 9.11
CA ILE A 189 -1.43 -14.08 10.51
C ILE A 189 -2.95 -14.08 10.63
N SER A 190 -3.65 -13.42 9.70
CA SER A 190 -5.12 -13.36 9.69
C SER A 190 -5.80 -14.73 9.50
N LEU A 191 -5.13 -15.69 8.85
CA LEU A 191 -5.66 -17.04 8.65
C LEU A 191 -5.55 -17.93 9.91
N TYR A 192 -4.53 -17.73 10.75
CA TYR A 192 -4.23 -18.64 11.87
C TYR A 192 -4.46 -18.04 13.25
N VAL A 193 -4.47 -16.71 13.37
CA VAL A 193 -4.64 -16.01 14.64
C VAL A 193 -5.90 -15.14 14.54
N PRO A 194 -7.08 -15.67 14.88
CA PRO A 194 -8.32 -14.90 14.81
C PRO A 194 -8.41 -13.89 15.97
N GLY A 195 -9.25 -12.87 15.78
CA GLY A 195 -9.54 -11.86 16.80
C GLY A 195 -8.48 -10.76 16.91
N GLU A 196 -8.56 -9.98 17.99
CA GLU A 196 -7.75 -8.77 18.18
C GLU A 196 -6.24 -9.05 18.18
N ILE A 197 -5.82 -10.21 18.71
CA ILE A 197 -4.40 -10.60 18.76
C ILE A 197 -3.82 -10.71 17.36
N GLY A 198 -4.55 -11.30 16.41
CA GLY A 198 -4.09 -11.42 15.02
C GLY A 198 -3.95 -10.07 14.33
N ILE A 199 -4.91 -9.17 14.56
CA ILE A 199 -4.89 -7.81 14.03
C ILE A 199 -3.67 -7.04 14.58
N ILE A 200 -3.42 -7.12 15.88
CA ILE A 200 -2.27 -6.46 16.49
C ILE A 200 -0.96 -7.06 15.94
N MET A 201 -0.89 -8.38 15.77
CA MET A 201 0.30 -9.04 15.20
C MET A 201 0.56 -8.61 13.75
N SER A 202 -0.48 -8.53 12.91
CA SER A 202 -0.33 -8.07 11.53
C SER A 202 0.12 -6.62 11.50
N GLU A 203 -0.47 -5.74 12.32
CA GLU A 203 -0.09 -4.33 12.43
C GLU A 203 1.35 -4.14 12.86
N VAL A 204 1.78 -4.81 13.92
CA VAL A 204 3.16 -4.73 14.41
C VAL A 204 4.13 -5.20 13.32
N SER A 205 3.78 -6.25 12.59
CA SER A 205 4.60 -6.73 11.47
C SER A 205 4.72 -5.67 10.36
N ILE A 206 3.60 -5.07 9.93
CA ILE A 206 3.57 -4.01 8.90
C ILE A 206 4.37 -2.79 9.39
N ALA A 207 4.20 -2.38 10.65
CA ALA A 207 4.88 -1.25 11.25
C ALA A 207 6.40 -1.44 11.25
N ILE A 208 6.91 -2.62 11.62
CA ILE A 208 8.34 -2.93 11.60
C ILE A 208 8.89 -2.78 10.18
N PHE A 209 8.25 -3.41 9.19
CA PHE A 209 8.71 -3.32 7.80
C PHE A 209 8.59 -1.90 7.24
N ALA A 210 7.51 -1.18 7.55
CA ALA A 210 7.31 0.21 7.15
C ALA A 210 8.43 1.10 7.67
N LEU A 211 8.78 1.00 8.96
CA LEU A 211 9.84 1.79 9.56
C LEU A 211 11.22 1.42 9.02
N LEU A 212 11.52 0.14 8.82
CA LEU A 212 12.80 -0.31 8.25
C LEU A 212 12.98 0.18 6.80
N THR A 213 11.96 -0.01 5.96
CA THR A 213 11.98 0.43 4.55
C THR A 213 12.02 1.94 4.42
N PHE A 214 11.25 2.67 5.23
CA PHE A 214 11.29 4.13 5.25
C PHE A 214 12.65 4.64 5.75
N SER A 215 13.23 4.03 6.79
CA SER A 215 14.53 4.42 7.33
C SER A 215 15.67 4.29 6.31
N TYR A 216 15.57 3.31 5.40
CA TYR A 216 16.51 3.16 4.29
C TYR A 216 16.55 4.41 3.38
N SER A 217 15.45 5.16 3.27
CA SER A 217 15.41 6.41 2.48
C SER A 217 16.41 7.47 2.97
N PHE A 218 16.67 7.53 4.28
CA PHE A 218 17.66 8.46 4.83
C PHE A 218 19.09 8.06 4.45
N ILE A 219 19.36 6.76 4.34
CA ILE A 219 20.65 6.26 3.86
C ILE A 219 20.85 6.65 2.39
N LEU A 220 19.81 6.53 1.56
CA LEU A 220 19.84 6.97 0.16
C LEU A 220 20.13 8.47 0.03
N LYS A 221 19.50 9.29 0.88
CA LYS A 221 19.71 10.73 0.94
C LYS A 221 21.14 11.08 1.37
N ARG A 222 21.61 10.47 2.47
CA ARG A 222 22.98 10.68 3.00
C ARG A 222 24.06 10.29 2.00
N LYS A 223 23.86 9.21 1.25
CA LYS A 223 24.79 8.75 0.20
C LYS A 223 24.69 9.56 -1.10
N GLY A 224 23.83 10.58 -1.17
CA GLY A 224 23.65 11.42 -2.36
C GLY A 224 23.01 10.69 -3.55
N VAL A 225 22.42 9.51 -3.34
CA VAL A 225 21.72 8.76 -4.39
C VAL A 225 20.46 9.51 -4.81
N LEU A 226 19.74 10.05 -3.83
CA LEU A 226 18.58 10.91 -4.01
C LEU A 226 18.91 12.26 -3.36
N LYS A 227 19.05 13.31 -4.19
CA LYS A 227 19.32 14.67 -3.71
C LYS A 227 18.14 15.25 -2.93
#